data_AF-A0A7K1TKN0-F1
#
_entry.id   AF-A0A7K1TKN0-F1
#
_cell.length_a   1.000
_cell.length_b   1.000
_cell.length_c   1.000
_cell.angle_alpha   90.00
_cell.angle_beta   90.00
_cell.angle_gamma   90.00
#
_symmetry.space_group_name_H-M   'P 1'
#
loop_
_entity.id
_entity.type
_entity.pdbx_description
1 polymer ?
#
loop_
_entity_poly.entity_id
_entity_poly.type
_entity_poly.pdbx_seq_one_letter_code
_entity_poly.pdbx_strand_id
1 'polypeptide(L)'
;MLVYKYRGGAFDRDLASLKQDYFWAANVDSLNDPCEATFSNSLATELSSISKLFNVRIEEIANEFERVLKSVDEFTNLINKLGIFSLSKNYDHQLLWAHYADSHRGFCIEYDLDIIKKQQHSFASHYTIDIGYSDSPGSIGLDQMLSLTSKKDKGLSFIQAMIGTKSLSWNYEEEVRLITDNFGK
;
A
#
# COMPACT_ATOMS: atom_id res chain seq x y z
N MET A 1 -9.99 12.63 10.94
CA MET A 1 -10.45 11.25 11.25
C MET A 1 -9.45 10.67 12.22
N LEU A 2 -9.90 10.14 13.36
CA LEU A 2 -9.00 9.57 14.37
C LEU A 2 -8.62 8.13 13.99
N VAL A 3 -7.33 7.84 14.06
CA VAL A 3 -6.74 6.54 13.75
C VAL A 3 -5.61 6.23 14.72
N TYR A 4 -5.29 4.96 14.90
CA TYR A 4 -4.57 4.48 16.07
C TYR A 4 -3.38 3.60 15.70
N LYS A 5 -2.30 3.75 16.47
CA LYS A 5 -1.10 2.90 16.37
C LYS A 5 -0.78 2.26 17.71
N TYR A 6 -0.88 0.93 17.76
CA TYR A 6 -0.47 0.11 18.88
C TYR A 6 1.06 0.01 18.95
N ARG A 7 1.64 0.14 20.16
CA ARG A 7 3.08 0.11 20.46
C ARG A 7 3.36 -0.68 21.73
N GLY A 8 4.53 -1.30 21.81
CA GLY A 8 4.94 -2.05 23.00
C GLY A 8 6.21 -2.91 22.84
N GLY A 9 6.49 -3.45 21.65
CA GLY A 9 7.63 -4.36 21.45
C GLY A 9 8.99 -3.69 21.19
N ALA A 10 9.00 -2.39 20.84
CA ALA A 10 10.21 -1.66 20.44
C ALA A 10 10.29 -0.29 21.12
N PHE A 11 10.27 -0.30 22.46
CA PHE A 11 10.14 0.89 23.30
C PHE A 11 11.13 2.01 22.96
N ASP A 12 12.41 1.72 22.72
CA ASP A 12 13.41 2.76 22.44
C ASP A 12 13.07 3.54 21.15
N ARG A 13 12.70 2.83 20.08
CA ARG A 13 12.27 3.44 18.82
C ARG A 13 10.97 4.21 19.01
N ASP A 14 10.01 3.61 19.70
CA ASP A 14 8.67 4.18 19.85
C ASP A 14 8.70 5.46 20.73
N LEU A 15 9.56 5.50 21.77
CA LEU A 15 9.80 6.70 22.57
C LEU A 15 10.60 7.75 21.80
N ALA A 16 11.60 7.34 21.01
CA ALA A 16 12.34 8.26 20.16
C ALA A 16 11.43 8.93 19.13
N SER A 17 10.46 8.21 18.57
CA SER A 17 9.50 8.74 17.59
C SER A 17 8.60 9.81 18.20
N LEU A 18 8.10 9.59 19.42
CA LEU A 18 7.34 10.60 20.16
C LEU A 18 8.20 11.82 20.51
N LYS A 19 9.42 11.61 21.01
CA LYS A 19 10.32 12.70 21.41
C LYS A 19 10.77 13.58 20.25
N GLN A 20 10.94 12.99 19.07
CA GLN A 20 11.48 13.66 17.89
C GLN A 20 10.40 14.00 16.85
N ASP A 21 9.13 13.82 17.18
CA ASP A 21 7.97 14.13 16.32
C ASP A 21 8.05 13.48 14.93
N TYR A 22 8.21 12.16 14.91
CA TYR A 22 8.13 11.35 13.69
C TYR A 22 7.39 10.04 13.92
N PHE A 23 7.00 9.37 12.83
CA PHE A 23 6.54 7.99 12.84
C PHE A 23 7.44 7.14 11.95
N TRP A 24 7.62 5.86 12.31
CA TRP A 24 8.33 4.91 11.45
C TRP A 24 7.38 4.28 10.44
N ALA A 25 7.64 4.50 9.15
CA ALA A 25 6.94 3.88 8.04
C ALA A 25 7.66 2.59 7.62
N ALA A 26 6.93 1.48 7.57
CA ALA A 26 7.46 0.15 7.28
C ALA A 26 7.75 -0.04 5.78
N ASN A 27 8.66 -0.96 5.44
CA ASN A 27 8.82 -1.39 4.05
C ASN A 27 7.74 -2.43 3.69
N VAL A 28 7.36 -2.53 2.42
CA VAL A 28 6.39 -3.50 1.92
C VAL A 28 6.73 -4.95 2.30
N ASP A 29 8.02 -5.31 2.33
CA ASP A 29 8.49 -6.66 2.68
C ASP A 29 8.30 -7.01 4.17
N SER A 30 7.94 -6.02 4.99
CA SER A 30 7.71 -6.19 6.44
C SER A 30 6.23 -6.16 6.83
N LEU A 31 5.32 -6.14 5.86
CA LEU A 31 3.89 -6.28 6.10
C LEU A 31 3.54 -7.70 6.57
N ASN A 32 2.47 -7.81 7.35
CA ASN A 32 2.12 -9.04 8.07
C ASN A 32 1.29 -10.04 7.25
N ASP A 33 0.60 -9.56 6.21
CA ASP A 33 -0.26 -10.42 5.41
C ASP A 33 0.48 -10.87 4.13
N PRO A 34 0.75 -12.19 3.96
CA PRO A 34 1.50 -12.72 2.84
C PRO A 34 0.79 -12.59 1.49
N CYS A 35 -0.51 -12.27 1.48
CA CYS A 35 -1.27 -12.03 0.26
C CYS A 35 -1.08 -10.59 -0.26
N GLU A 36 -0.51 -9.68 0.52
CA GLU A 36 -0.29 -8.29 0.12
C GLU A 36 0.93 -8.13 -0.76
N ALA A 37 0.92 -7.14 -1.65
CA ALA A 37 1.98 -6.87 -2.62
C ALA A 37 2.33 -8.06 -3.53
N THR A 38 1.52 -9.12 -3.52
CA THR A 38 1.60 -10.23 -4.46
C THR A 38 0.73 -9.92 -5.67
N PHE A 39 1.28 -10.05 -6.87
CA PHE A 39 0.52 -9.90 -8.10
C PHE A 39 0.96 -10.93 -9.14
N SER A 40 -0.01 -11.45 -9.90
CA SER A 40 0.28 -12.18 -11.12
C SER A 40 0.33 -11.21 -12.29
N ASN A 41 1.46 -11.12 -12.99
CA ASN A 41 1.55 -10.35 -14.23
C ASN A 41 0.79 -11.08 -15.35
N SER A 42 -0.54 -10.91 -15.40
CA SER A 42 -1.41 -11.57 -16.38
C SER A 42 -1.42 -10.88 -17.75
N LEU A 43 -0.81 -9.70 -17.89
CA LEU A 43 -0.87 -8.90 -19.13
C LEU A 43 -0.35 -9.61 -20.33
N ALA A 44 0.77 -10.32 -20.21
CA ALA A 44 1.32 -11.03 -21.34
C ALA A 44 0.26 -12.00 -21.90
N THR A 45 -0.51 -12.63 -21.00
CA THR A 45 -1.61 -13.53 -21.33
C THR A 45 -2.87 -12.78 -21.81
N GLU A 46 -3.25 -11.68 -21.17
CA GLU A 46 -4.42 -10.88 -21.54
C GLU A 46 -4.24 -10.17 -22.88
N LEU A 47 -3.09 -9.57 -23.12
CA LEU A 47 -2.77 -8.88 -24.37
C LEU A 47 -2.54 -9.85 -25.53
N SER A 48 -1.95 -11.02 -25.28
CA SER A 48 -1.90 -12.06 -26.31
C SER A 48 -3.29 -12.60 -26.67
N SER A 49 -4.25 -12.52 -25.75
CA SER A 49 -5.65 -12.85 -26.04
C SER A 49 -6.33 -11.74 -26.86
N ILE A 50 -6.10 -10.47 -26.51
CA ILE A 50 -6.62 -9.30 -27.26
C ILE A 50 -6.04 -9.24 -28.67
N SER A 51 -4.73 -9.46 -28.85
CA SER A 51 -4.10 -9.41 -30.17
C SER A 51 -4.67 -10.47 -31.12
N LYS A 52 -4.91 -11.68 -30.60
CA LYS A 52 -5.60 -12.77 -31.34
C LYS A 52 -7.04 -12.42 -31.69
N LEU A 53 -7.78 -11.80 -30.77
CA LEU A 53 -9.20 -11.46 -30.98
C LEU A 53 -9.39 -10.35 -32.02
N PHE A 54 -8.52 -9.34 -32.03
CA PHE A 54 -8.68 -8.16 -32.89
C PHE A 54 -7.79 -8.17 -34.15
N ASN A 55 -7.03 -9.25 -34.37
CA ASN A 55 -6.12 -9.42 -35.51
C ASN A 55 -5.20 -8.20 -35.73
N VAL A 56 -4.82 -7.54 -34.63
CA VAL A 56 -3.97 -6.35 -34.70
C VAL A 56 -2.53 -6.80 -34.91
N ARG A 57 -1.82 -6.12 -35.81
CA ARG A 57 -0.39 -6.34 -36.01
C ARG A 57 0.35 -6.00 -34.71
N ILE A 58 0.97 -7.03 -34.12
CA ILE A 58 1.70 -6.92 -32.84
C ILE A 58 2.72 -5.78 -32.90
N GLU A 59 3.34 -5.53 -34.05
CA GLU A 59 4.33 -4.46 -34.27
C GLU A 59 3.81 -3.04 -33.97
N GLU A 60 2.52 -2.75 -34.20
CA GLU A 60 1.95 -1.41 -33.96
C GLU A 60 1.69 -1.16 -32.46
N ILE A 61 1.42 -2.23 -31.69
CA ILE A 61 1.13 -2.14 -30.25
C ILE A 61 2.38 -2.46 -29.41
N ALA A 62 3.41 -3.08 -29.99
CA ALA A 62 4.62 -3.52 -29.31
C ALA A 62 5.30 -2.39 -28.53
N ASN A 63 5.41 -1.20 -29.13
CA ASN A 63 6.01 -0.05 -28.47
C ASN A 63 5.22 0.43 -27.23
N GLU A 64 3.89 0.42 -27.29
CA GLU A 64 3.07 0.78 -26.13
C GLU A 64 3.10 -0.32 -25.06
N PHE A 65 3.18 -1.59 -25.48
CA PHE A 65 3.34 -2.70 -24.55
C PHE A 65 4.66 -2.64 -23.79
N GLU A 66 5.78 -2.41 -24.49
CA GLU A 66 7.09 -2.22 -23.87
C GLU A 66 7.08 -1.03 -22.90
N ARG A 67 6.38 0.06 -23.23
CA ARG A 67 6.21 1.21 -22.32
C ARG A 67 5.45 0.84 -21.06
N VAL A 68 4.36 0.09 -21.17
CA VAL A 68 3.58 -0.37 -20.00
C VAL A 68 4.41 -1.31 -19.15
N LEU A 69 5.06 -2.31 -19.73
CA LEU A 69 5.94 -3.24 -18.98
C LEU A 69 7.05 -2.50 -18.24
N LYS A 70 7.72 -1.57 -18.92
CA LYS A 70 8.75 -0.74 -18.27
C LYS A 70 8.18 0.10 -17.13
N SER A 71 6.99 0.67 -17.31
CA SER A 71 6.31 1.45 -16.26
C SER A 71 5.96 0.56 -15.06
N VAL A 72 5.56 -0.69 -15.28
CA VAL A 72 5.32 -1.67 -14.21
C VAL A 72 6.59 -1.92 -13.42
N ASP A 73 7.69 -2.25 -14.10
CA ASP A 73 8.97 -2.49 -13.43
C ASP A 73 9.44 -1.26 -12.62
N GLU A 74 9.29 -0.06 -13.19
CA GLU A 74 9.61 1.19 -12.49
C GLU A 74 8.72 1.41 -11.25
N PHE A 75 7.42 1.17 -11.35
CA PHE A 75 6.49 1.31 -10.23
C PHE A 75 6.64 0.22 -9.17
N THR A 76 6.94 -1.02 -9.55
CA THR A 76 7.27 -2.08 -8.59
C THR A 76 8.52 -1.70 -7.79
N ASN A 77 9.55 -1.19 -8.47
CA ASN A 77 10.75 -0.68 -7.78
C ASN A 77 10.45 0.54 -6.90
N LEU A 78 9.48 1.38 -7.28
CA LEU A 78 9.01 2.48 -6.45
C LEU A 78 8.32 1.96 -5.19
N ILE A 79 7.40 1.00 -5.31
CA ILE A 79 6.68 0.40 -4.18
C ILE A 79 7.65 -0.19 -3.14
N ASN A 80 8.72 -0.84 -3.59
CA ASN A 80 9.76 -1.37 -2.71
C ASN A 80 10.53 -0.29 -1.92
N LYS A 81 10.41 0.99 -2.32
CA LYS A 81 11.00 2.12 -1.59
C LYS A 81 10.00 2.82 -0.69
N LEU A 82 8.69 2.72 -0.97
CA LEU A 82 7.66 3.42 -0.21
C LEU A 82 7.69 3.03 1.26
N GLY A 83 7.41 4.01 2.12
CA GLY A 83 7.14 3.76 3.52
C GLY A 83 5.64 3.62 3.76
N ILE A 84 5.25 2.56 4.45
CA ILE A 84 3.87 2.21 4.76
C ILE A 84 3.63 2.35 6.26
N PHE A 85 2.81 3.32 6.65
CA PHE A 85 2.42 3.51 8.03
C PHE A 85 0.97 3.04 8.25
N SER A 86 0.84 1.79 8.66
CA SER A 86 -0.43 1.13 8.97
C SER A 86 -1.04 1.62 10.28
N LEU A 87 -2.30 2.03 10.25
CA LEU A 87 -3.07 2.53 11.40
C LEU A 87 -4.41 1.80 11.45
N SER A 88 -5.03 1.68 12.63
CA SER A 88 -6.38 1.12 12.79
C SER A 88 -7.39 2.22 13.07
N LYS A 89 -8.65 2.03 12.69
CA LYS A 89 -9.77 2.88 13.12
C LYS A 89 -10.24 2.56 14.55
N ASN A 90 -9.76 1.48 15.16
CA ASN A 90 -10.14 1.04 16.49
C ASN A 90 -8.92 1.00 17.43
N TYR A 91 -9.05 1.59 18.63
CA TYR A 91 -7.99 1.60 19.65
C TYR A 91 -8.15 0.49 20.71
N ASP A 92 -9.33 -0.12 20.79
CA ASP A 92 -9.71 -1.10 21.81
C ASP A 92 -10.12 -2.43 21.17
N HIS A 93 -9.22 -2.97 20.35
CA HIS A 93 -9.42 -4.28 19.74
C HIS A 93 -8.44 -5.30 20.32
N GLN A 94 -8.97 -6.35 20.95
CA GLN A 94 -8.18 -7.34 21.69
C GLN A 94 -7.08 -7.98 20.82
N LEU A 95 -7.39 -8.36 19.58
CA LEU A 95 -6.41 -8.98 18.68
C LEU A 95 -5.30 -8.00 18.27
N LEU A 96 -5.59 -6.70 18.15
CA LEU A 96 -4.58 -5.70 17.78
C LEU A 96 -3.62 -5.44 18.94
N TRP A 97 -4.14 -5.41 20.17
CA TRP A 97 -3.31 -5.42 21.37
C TRP A 97 -2.44 -6.67 21.50
N ALA A 98 -2.93 -7.84 21.07
CA ALA A 98 -2.15 -9.07 21.07
C ALA A 98 -1.06 -9.07 20.00
N HIS A 99 -1.36 -8.61 18.78
CA HIS A 99 -0.46 -8.69 17.62
C HIS A 99 0.54 -7.54 17.52
N TYR A 100 0.12 -6.31 17.83
CA TYR A 100 0.88 -5.10 17.50
C TYR A 100 1.40 -4.32 18.71
N ALA A 101 0.85 -4.59 19.89
CA ALA A 101 1.50 -4.18 21.14
C ALA A 101 2.44 -5.31 21.63
N ASP A 102 2.90 -5.25 22.87
CA ASP A 102 3.67 -6.32 23.50
C ASP A 102 2.73 -7.28 24.25
N SER A 103 1.90 -8.03 23.49
CA SER A 103 0.94 -9.00 24.04
C SER A 103 0.04 -8.38 25.13
N HIS A 104 -0.75 -7.36 24.78
CA HIS A 104 -1.58 -6.56 25.70
C HIS A 104 -0.81 -5.61 26.63
N ARG A 105 0.50 -5.44 26.46
CA ARG A 105 1.29 -4.41 27.17
C ARG A 105 1.76 -3.32 26.22
N GLY A 106 1.87 -2.11 26.72
CA GLY A 106 2.36 -0.96 25.97
C GLY A 106 1.34 0.17 25.95
N PHE A 107 1.20 0.83 24.81
CA PHE A 107 0.35 2.00 24.66
C PHE A 107 -0.17 2.11 23.23
N CYS A 108 -1.20 2.95 23.06
CA CYS A 108 -1.80 3.25 21.78
C CYS A 108 -1.70 4.75 21.52
N ILE A 109 -1.24 5.14 20.33
CA ILE A 109 -1.13 6.54 19.92
C ILE A 109 -2.32 6.84 19.00
N GLU A 110 -3.09 7.86 19.36
CA GLU A 110 -4.12 8.43 18.50
C GLU A 110 -3.52 9.51 17.60
N TYR A 111 -3.84 9.45 16.31
CA TYR A 111 -3.49 10.44 15.31
C TYR A 111 -4.75 11.01 14.69
N ASP A 112 -4.77 12.34 14.51
CA ASP A 112 -5.74 12.95 13.61
C ASP A 112 -5.19 12.94 12.19
N LEU A 113 -5.72 12.04 11.37
CA LEU A 113 -5.28 11.87 10.00
C LEU A 113 -5.51 13.12 9.14
N ASP A 114 -6.50 13.96 9.49
CA ASP A 114 -6.78 15.18 8.74
C ASP A 114 -5.73 16.28 9.03
N ILE A 115 -5.15 16.26 10.23
CA ILE A 115 -4.02 17.13 10.58
C ILE A 115 -2.77 16.68 9.85
N ILE A 116 -2.46 15.38 9.86
CA ILE A 116 -1.28 14.83 9.16
C ILE A 116 -1.35 15.15 7.66
N LYS A 117 -2.50 14.91 7.02
CA LYS A 117 -2.71 15.21 5.59
C LYS A 117 -2.45 16.66 5.23
N LYS A 118 -2.76 17.62 6.12
CA LYS A 118 -2.56 19.06 5.88
C LYS A 118 -1.12 19.52 6.02
N GLN A 119 -0.32 18.81 6.81
CA GLN A 119 1.06 19.19 7.13
C GLN A 119 2.09 18.62 6.16
N GLN A 120 1.66 17.77 5.23
CA GLN A 120 2.53 17.04 4.33
C GLN A 120 2.58 17.71 2.93
N HIS A 121 3.77 17.82 2.33
CA HIS A 121 4.01 18.64 1.11
C HIS A 121 4.56 17.87 -0.11
N SER A 122 4.71 16.54 -0.06
CA SER A 122 5.27 15.73 -1.16
C SER A 122 4.22 14.87 -1.90
N PHE A 123 4.69 14.05 -2.87
CA PHE A 123 3.87 13.29 -3.79
C PHE A 123 3.18 12.08 -3.14
N ALA A 124 3.90 11.24 -2.38
CA ALA A 124 3.28 10.16 -1.60
C ALA A 124 2.54 10.68 -0.36
N SER A 125 2.87 11.88 0.11
CA SER A 125 2.47 12.43 1.40
C SER A 125 0.99 12.85 1.52
N HIS A 126 0.18 12.57 0.51
CA HIS A 126 -1.27 12.77 0.58
C HIS A 126 -2.02 11.45 0.38
N TYR A 127 -1.29 10.36 0.14
CA TYR A 127 -1.89 9.12 -0.24
C TYR A 127 -2.17 8.28 1.00
N THR A 128 -3.43 8.36 1.42
CA THR A 128 -3.97 7.45 2.41
C THR A 128 -4.80 6.39 1.73
N ILE A 129 -4.57 5.14 2.10
CA ILE A 129 -5.30 3.99 1.56
C ILE A 129 -6.20 3.45 2.66
N ASP A 130 -7.50 3.40 2.39
CA ASP A 130 -8.42 2.58 3.19
C ASP A 130 -8.30 1.15 2.67
N ILE A 131 -8.03 0.19 3.57
CA ILE A 131 -7.74 -1.18 3.17
C ILE A 131 -9.03 -1.93 2.83
N GLY A 132 -9.07 -2.48 1.62
CA GLY A 132 -10.08 -3.44 1.21
C GLY A 132 -9.75 -4.84 1.74
N TYR A 133 -10.78 -5.64 2.00
CA TYR A 133 -10.63 -7.00 2.53
C TYR A 133 -11.30 -8.01 1.60
N SER A 134 -10.59 -9.07 1.24
CA SER A 134 -11.04 -10.07 0.27
C SER A 134 -10.45 -11.45 0.58
N ASP A 135 -11.16 -12.53 0.23
CA ASP A 135 -10.64 -13.91 0.31
C ASP A 135 -9.70 -14.27 -0.85
N SER A 136 -9.66 -13.43 -1.90
CA SER A 136 -8.72 -13.56 -3.01
C SER A 136 -7.70 -12.42 -2.99
N PRO A 137 -6.43 -12.68 -3.37
CA PRO A 137 -5.44 -11.62 -3.58
C PRO A 137 -5.96 -10.55 -4.55
N GLY A 138 -5.43 -9.34 -4.42
CA GLY A 138 -5.70 -8.27 -5.39
C GLY A 138 -5.26 -8.70 -6.80
N SER A 139 -6.11 -8.45 -7.80
CA SER A 139 -5.74 -8.63 -9.21
C SER A 139 -5.38 -7.28 -9.82
N ILE A 140 -4.26 -7.21 -10.52
CA ILE A 140 -3.90 -6.05 -11.34
C ILE A 140 -4.40 -6.31 -12.75
N GLY A 141 -5.48 -5.65 -13.13
CA GLY A 141 -6.01 -5.67 -14.49
C GLY A 141 -5.39 -4.58 -15.37
N LEU A 142 -5.73 -4.62 -16.65
CA LEU A 142 -5.27 -3.63 -17.64
C LEU A 142 -5.56 -2.18 -17.23
N ASP A 143 -6.70 -1.91 -16.57
CA ASP A 143 -7.07 -0.55 -16.16
C ASP A 143 -6.15 0.01 -15.07
N GLN A 144 -5.77 -0.79 -14.06
CA GLN A 144 -4.78 -0.36 -13.05
C GLN A 144 -3.42 -0.12 -13.69
N MET A 145 -3.11 -0.74 -14.82
CA MET A 145 -1.80 -0.62 -15.44
C MET A 145 -1.70 0.51 -16.42
N LEU A 146 -2.77 0.75 -17.17
CA LEU A 146 -2.93 1.97 -17.94
C LEU A 146 -2.95 3.20 -17.02
N SER A 147 -3.28 3.04 -15.73
CA SER A 147 -3.15 4.10 -14.73
C SER A 147 -1.70 4.58 -14.53
N LEU A 148 -0.70 3.72 -14.79
CA LEU A 148 0.73 4.05 -14.67
C LEU A 148 1.17 5.11 -15.67
N THR A 149 0.57 5.10 -16.87
CA THR A 149 0.85 6.09 -17.92
C THR A 149 -0.12 7.28 -17.89
N SER A 150 -1.14 7.22 -17.03
CA SER A 150 -2.14 8.27 -16.86
C SER A 150 -1.60 9.45 -16.07
N LYS A 151 -1.56 10.64 -16.69
CA LYS A 151 -1.20 11.90 -16.01
C LYS A 151 -2.16 12.28 -14.89
N LYS A 152 -3.41 11.80 -14.94
CA LYS A 152 -4.45 12.11 -13.96
C LYS A 152 -4.33 11.22 -12.73
N ASP A 153 -4.20 9.91 -12.93
CA ASP A 153 -4.12 8.93 -11.84
C ASP A 153 -2.72 8.85 -11.24
N LYS A 154 -1.67 9.01 -12.07
CA LYS A 154 -0.26 8.94 -11.66
C LYS A 154 0.10 7.63 -10.94
N GLY A 155 -0.55 6.53 -11.32
CA GLY A 155 -0.32 5.19 -10.76
C GLY A 155 -0.87 4.96 -9.35
N LEU A 156 -1.71 5.85 -8.83
CA LEU A 156 -2.38 5.65 -7.54
C LEU A 156 -3.28 4.41 -7.55
N SER A 157 -4.00 4.16 -8.64
CA SER A 157 -4.83 2.96 -8.78
C SER A 157 -3.99 1.68 -8.78
N PHE A 158 -2.78 1.72 -9.34
CA PHE A 158 -1.83 0.62 -9.27
C PHE A 158 -1.33 0.38 -7.84
N ILE A 159 -0.97 1.43 -7.12
CA ILE A 159 -0.54 1.32 -5.71
C ILE A 159 -1.68 0.77 -4.85
N GLN A 160 -2.93 1.24 -5.05
CA GLN A 160 -4.11 0.70 -4.37
C GLN A 160 -4.26 -0.81 -4.61
N ALA A 161 -4.06 -1.27 -5.85
CA ALA A 161 -4.18 -2.69 -6.16
C ALA A 161 -3.07 -3.53 -5.53
N MET A 162 -1.87 -2.97 -5.41
CA MET A 162 -0.70 -3.64 -4.84
C MET A 162 -0.74 -3.76 -3.32
N ILE A 163 -1.02 -2.66 -2.62
CA ILE A 163 -0.90 -2.56 -1.16
C ILE A 163 -2.18 -2.07 -0.47
N GLY A 164 -3.31 -2.12 -1.17
CA GLY A 164 -4.60 -1.66 -0.67
C GLY A 164 -5.61 -2.76 -0.39
N THR A 165 -5.21 -4.04 -0.49
CA THR A 165 -6.08 -5.19 -0.24
C THR A 165 -5.39 -6.19 0.68
N LYS A 166 -6.10 -6.62 1.73
CA LYS A 166 -5.72 -7.69 2.66
C LYS A 166 -6.66 -8.88 2.56
N SER A 167 -6.21 -10.02 3.06
CA SER A 167 -7.08 -11.16 3.34
C SER A 167 -8.22 -10.75 4.27
N LEU A 168 -9.42 -11.28 4.01
CA LEU A 168 -10.61 -11.08 4.85
C LEU A 168 -10.37 -11.45 6.33
N SER A 169 -9.42 -12.38 6.58
CA SER A 169 -9.01 -12.76 7.95
C SER A 169 -8.48 -11.59 8.77
N TRP A 170 -8.01 -10.50 8.15
CA TRP A 170 -7.49 -9.30 8.81
C TRP A 170 -8.50 -8.15 8.87
N ASN A 171 -9.77 -8.36 8.52
CA ASN A 171 -10.77 -7.29 8.43
C ASN A 171 -10.99 -6.53 9.75
N TYR A 172 -10.74 -7.19 10.88
CA TYR A 172 -10.83 -6.61 12.22
C TYR A 172 -9.79 -5.53 12.48
N GLU A 173 -8.76 -5.39 11.63
CA GLU A 173 -7.77 -4.32 11.75
C GLU A 173 -8.36 -2.95 11.42
N GLU A 174 -9.41 -2.90 10.60
CA GLU A 174 -10.01 -1.65 10.09
C GLU A 174 -8.92 -0.67 9.62
N GLU A 175 -8.00 -1.19 8.81
CA GLU A 175 -6.70 -0.57 8.55
C GLU A 175 -6.81 0.60 7.58
N VAL A 176 -6.09 1.67 7.91
CA VAL A 176 -5.79 2.79 7.02
C VAL A 176 -4.29 2.94 6.95
N ARG A 177 -3.74 3.04 5.74
CA ARG A 177 -2.30 3.27 5.51
C ARG A 177 -2.06 4.72 5.16
N LEU A 178 -1.03 5.31 5.74
CA LEU A 178 -0.38 6.51 5.22
C LEU A 178 0.87 6.09 4.44
N ILE A 179 0.98 6.56 3.21
CA ILE A 179 2.11 6.25 2.34
C ILE A 179 3.11 7.41 2.35
N THR A 180 4.39 7.09 2.36
CA THR A 180 5.50 8.05 2.34
C THR A 180 6.48 7.69 1.24
N ASP A 181 7.26 8.67 0.77
CA ASP A 181 8.16 8.47 -0.37
C ASP A 181 9.27 7.44 -0.07
N ASN A 182 9.63 7.26 1.21
CA ASN A 182 10.66 6.31 1.65
C ASN A 182 10.24 5.60 2.94
N PHE A 183 10.55 4.31 3.08
CA PHE A 183 10.44 3.61 4.35
C PHE A 183 11.49 4.13 5.36
N GLY A 184 11.17 4.00 6.64
CA GLY A 184 12.02 4.45 7.74
C GLY A 184 11.42 5.60 8.52
N LYS A 185 12.31 6.47 9.01
CA LYS A 185 11.97 7.68 9.76
C LYS A 185 11.51 8.80 8.83
#